data_AF-A0A3D1TWQ1-F1
#
_entry.id   AF-A0A3D1TWQ1-F1
#
_cell.length_a   1.000
_cell.length_b   1.000
_cell.length_c   1.000
_cell.angle_alpha   90.00
_cell.angle_beta   90.00
_cell.angle_gamma   90.00
#
_symmetry.space_group_name_H-M   'P 1'
#
loop_
_entity.id
_entity.type
_entity.pdbx_description
1 polymer ?
#
loop_
_entity_poly.entity_id
_entity_poly.type
_entity_poly.pdbx_seq_one_letter_code
_entity_poly.pdbx_strand_id
1 'polypeptide(L)' 'MHTTASDGWPTPAQLVDHAARRAGLDVIAVTDHDTIEGALRAADHAARRKRLHVIVGEEVSSRDGHIIGLFLERR' A
#
# COMPACT_ATOMS: atom_id res chain seq x y z
N MET A 1 -4.78 2.28 1.60
CA MET A 1 -5.55 1.02 1.33
C MET A 1 -4.80 -0.14 1.95
N HIS A 2 -5.53 -1.16 2.42
CA HIS A 2 -4.98 -2.28 3.18
C HIS A 2 -4.76 -3.51 2.31
N THR A 3 -3.81 -4.34 2.72
CA THR A 3 -3.47 -5.62 2.12
C THR A 3 -3.53 -6.73 3.18
N THR A 4 -3.26 -7.97 2.77
CA THR A 4 -3.08 -9.10 3.70
C THR A 4 -1.91 -8.94 4.68
N ALA A 5 -1.13 -7.87 4.61
CA ALA A 5 -0.13 -7.54 5.64
C ALA A 5 -0.75 -6.94 6.90
N SER A 6 -2.03 -6.51 6.84
CA SER A 6 -2.83 -6.16 8.01
C SER A 6 -4.20 -6.85 7.95
N ASP A 7 -5.27 -6.08 7.84
CA ASP A 7 -6.68 -6.53 7.84
C ASP A 7 -7.33 -6.49 6.45
N GLY A 8 -6.58 -6.10 5.42
CA GLY A 8 -7.03 -6.10 4.05
C GLY A 8 -7.15 -7.51 3.45
N TRP A 9 -8.10 -7.68 2.54
CA TRP A 9 -8.29 -8.94 1.82
C TRP A 9 -7.29 -9.20 0.66
N PRO A 10 -6.95 -8.23 -0.20
CA PRO A 10 -6.07 -8.52 -1.34
C PRO A 10 -4.61 -8.62 -0.90
N THR A 11 -3.86 -9.56 -1.47
CA THR A 11 -2.39 -9.52 -1.37
C THR A 11 -1.85 -8.22 -1.99
N PRO A 12 -0.67 -7.73 -1.57
CA PRO A 12 -0.05 -6.54 -2.19
C PRO A 12 0.01 -6.59 -3.72
N ALA A 13 0.34 -7.76 -4.29
CA ALA A 13 0.38 -7.97 -5.74
C ALA A 13 -1.01 -7.91 -6.40
N GLN A 14 -2.03 -8.54 -5.79
CA GLN A 14 -3.41 -8.49 -6.31
C GLN A 14 -3.96 -7.07 -6.28
N LEU A 15 -3.66 -6.31 -5.22
CA LEU A 15 -4.08 -4.91 -5.09
C LEU A 15 -3.51 -4.05 -6.24
N VAL A 16 -2.20 -4.14 -6.47
CA VAL A 16 -1.54 -3.44 -7.59
C VAL A 16 -2.11 -3.86 -8.93
N ASP A 17 -2.30 -5.17 -9.16
CA ASP A 17 -2.81 -5.69 -10.42
C ASP A 17 -4.26 -5.29 -10.71
N HIS A 18 -5.05 -5.11 -9.65
CA HIS A 18 -6.41 -4.59 -9.74
C HIS A 18 -6.37 -3.09 -10.08
N ALA A 19 -5.62 -2.29 -9.30
CA ALA A 19 -5.52 -0.85 -9.49
C ALA A 19 -5.00 -0.47 -10.89
N ALA A 20 -3.94 -1.12 -11.35
CA ALA A 20 -3.32 -0.84 -12.64
C ALA A 20 -4.19 -1.23 -13.85
N ARG A 21 -4.99 -2.31 -13.75
CA ARG A 21 -5.74 -2.84 -14.91
C ARG A 21 -7.21 -2.44 -14.92
N ARG A 22 -7.87 -2.47 -13.77
CA ARG A 22 -9.33 -2.33 -13.66
C ARG A 22 -9.73 -0.91 -13.32
N ALA A 23 -8.97 -0.24 -12.47
CA ALA A 23 -9.28 1.12 -12.02
C ALA A 23 -8.63 2.20 -12.88
N GLY A 24 -7.59 1.86 -13.66
CA GLY A 24 -6.90 2.82 -14.53
C GLY A 24 -6.19 3.94 -13.78
N LEU A 25 -5.72 3.65 -12.56
CA LEU A 25 -5.06 4.63 -11.70
C LEU A 25 -3.56 4.73 -12.02
N ASP A 26 -3.01 5.93 -11.88
CA ASP A 26 -1.57 6.19 -12.02
C ASP A 26 -0.80 5.98 -10.70
N VAL A 27 -1.46 6.23 -9.57
CA VAL A 27 -0.87 6.17 -8.22
C VAL A 27 -1.85 5.59 -7.20
N ILE A 28 -1.35 4.76 -6.28
CA ILE A 28 -2.06 4.36 -5.06
C ILE A 28 -1.16 4.51 -3.82
N ALA A 29 -1.77 4.60 -2.64
CA ALA A 29 -1.07 4.53 -1.36
C ALA A 29 -1.51 3.30 -0.58
N VAL A 30 -0.55 2.46 -0.19
CA VAL A 30 -0.79 1.29 0.67
C VAL A 30 -0.43 1.69 2.09
N THR A 31 -1.35 1.46 3.03
CA THR A 31 -1.33 1.99 4.40
C THR A 31 -1.84 0.91 5.36
N ASP A 32 -1.12 -0.21 5.43
CA ASP A 32 -1.49 -1.30 6.34
C ASP A 32 -1.39 -0.85 7.82
N HIS A 33 -2.20 -1.46 8.70
CA HIS A 33 -2.19 -1.14 10.13
C HIS A 33 -0.83 -1.49 10.74
N ASP A 34 -0.19 -0.50 11.33
CA ASP A 34 1.04 -0.65 12.12
C ASP A 34 2.13 -1.46 11.39
N THR A 35 2.25 -1.30 10.06
CA THR A 35 3.33 -1.87 9.25
C THR A 35 3.42 -1.22 7.87
N ILE A 36 4.64 -1.08 7.34
CA ILE A 36 4.91 -0.71 5.94
C ILE A 36 5.17 -1.91 5.03
N GLU A 37 5.14 -3.14 5.54
CA GLU A 37 5.59 -4.33 4.80
C GLU A 37 4.74 -4.58 3.53
N GLY A 38 3.42 -4.47 3.63
CA GLY A 38 2.54 -4.63 2.48
C GLY A 38 2.77 -3.54 1.43
N ALA A 39 3.05 -2.31 1.86
CA ALA A 39 3.33 -1.18 0.98
C ALA A 39 4.66 -1.34 0.23
N LEU A 40 5.72 -1.82 0.90
CA LEU A 40 7.00 -2.12 0.27
C LEU A 40 6.87 -3.24 -0.77
N ARG A 41 6.16 -4.32 -0.44
CA ARG A 41 5.90 -5.44 -1.37
C ARG A 41 5.08 -4.98 -2.58
N ALA A 42 4.08 -4.11 -2.36
CA ALA A 42 3.28 -3.53 -3.45
C ALA A 42 4.15 -2.65 -4.35
N ALA A 43 5.02 -1.81 -3.78
CA ALA A 43 5.93 -0.95 -4.54
C ALA A 43 6.92 -1.75 -5.40
N ASP A 44 7.55 -2.79 -4.84
CA ASP A 44 8.45 -3.68 -5.61
C ASP A 44 7.70 -4.37 -6.76
N HIS A 45 6.50 -4.88 -6.51
CA HIS A 45 5.68 -5.51 -7.54
C HIS A 45 5.27 -4.52 -8.64
N ALA A 46 4.91 -3.28 -8.28
CA ALA A 46 4.53 -2.23 -9.22
C ALA A 46 5.72 -1.75 -10.08
N ALA A 47 6.93 -1.66 -9.51
CA ALA A 47 8.15 -1.25 -10.22
C ALA A 47 8.45 -2.16 -11.42
N ARG A 48 8.11 -3.45 -11.33
CA ARG A 48 8.30 -4.42 -12.41
C ARG A 48 7.32 -4.24 -13.58
N ARG A 49 6.26 -3.45 -13.42
CA ARG A 49 5.13 -3.36 -14.37
C ARG A 49 4.89 -1.96 -14.95
N LYS A 50 5.70 -0.96 -14.56
CA LYS A 50 5.83 0.42 -15.12
C LYS A 50 4.55 1.24 -15.33
N ARG A 51 3.38 0.79 -14.84
CA ARG A 51 2.08 1.44 -15.10
C ARG A 51 1.39 2.03 -13.88
N LEU A 52 1.89 1.75 -12.68
CA LEU A 52 1.31 2.23 -11.42
C LEU A 52 2.44 2.58 -10.47
N HIS A 53 2.36 3.74 -9.82
CA HIS A 53 3.24 4.09 -8.71
C HIS A 53 2.55 3.74 -7.38
N VAL A 54 3.33 3.25 -6.42
CA VAL A 54 2.85 2.94 -5.08
C VAL A 54 3.58 3.84 -4.09
N ILE A 55 2.81 4.66 -3.37
CA ILE A 55 3.30 5.41 -2.22
C ILE A 55 3.38 4.45 -1.03
N VAL A 56 4.58 4.32 -0.46
CA VAL A 56 4.80 3.57 0.77
C VAL A 56 4.24 4.38 1.93
N GLY A 57 3.27 3.80 2.64
CA GLY A 57 2.63 4.40 3.80
C GLY A 57 2.26 3.37 4.86
N GLU A 58 1.77 3.88 5.99
CA GLU A 58 1.35 3.12 7.17
C GLU A 58 0.13 3.81 7.78
N GLU A 59 -0.81 3.01 8.29
CA GLU A 59 -1.83 3.51 9.19
C GLU A 59 -1.40 3.22 10.63
N VAL A 60 -0.93 4.25 11.33
CA VAL A 60 -0.39 4.13 12.68
C VAL A 60 -1.51 4.24 13.70
N SER A 61 -1.63 3.24 14.57
CA SER A 61 -2.56 3.24 15.69
C SER A 61 -2.15 4.30 16.73
N SER A 62 -3.11 5.09 17.19
CA SER A 62 -2.90 6.09 18.24
C SER A 62 -3.97 5.95 19.34
N ARG A 63 -3.79 6.68 20.44
CA ARG A 63 -4.76 6.68 21.54
C ARG A 63 -6.13 7.25 21.15
N ASP A 64 -6.18 8.10 20.12
CA ASP A 64 -7.37 8.81 19.65
C ASP A 64 -7.58 8.60 18.13
N GLY A 65 -7.61 7.34 17.69
CA GLY A 65 -7.84 6.97 16.28
C GLY A 65 -6.54 6.65 15.55
N HIS A 66 -6.49 6.88 14.24
CA HIS A 66 -5.35 6.49 13.40
C HIS A 66 -4.73 7.67 12.66
N ILE A 67 -3.43 7.55 12.37
CA ILE A 67 -2.65 8.55 11.65
C ILE A 67 -2.08 7.91 10.39
N ILE A 68 -2.34 8.52 9.23
CA ILE A 68 -1.78 8.08 7.96
C ILE A 68 -0.41 8.72 7.74
N GLY A 69 0.63 7.88 7.70
CA GLY A 69 1.96 8.25 7.21
C GLY A 69 2.10 7.93 5.73
N LEU A 70 2.65 8.86 4.95
CA LEU A 70 2.92 8.70 3.52
C LEU A 70 4.38 9.00 3.22
N PHE A 71 4.91 8.40 2.15
CA PHE A 71 6.30 8.53 1.72
C PHE A 71 7.30 8.07 2.79
N LEU A 72 6.96 6.99 3.48
CA LEU A 72 7.81 6.42 4.53
C LEU A 72 8.97 5.64 3.90
N GLU A 73 10.18 5.90 4.39
CA GLU A 73 11.40 5.19 3.97
C GLU A 73 11.84 4.11 4.94
N ARG A 74 11.46 4.26 6.21
CA ARG A 74 11.76 3.35 7.32
C ARG A 74 10.67 3.45 8.38
N ARG A 75 10.60 2.43 9.22
CA ARG A 75 9.73 2.37 10.40
C ARG A 75 10.56 2.46 11.68
#